data_AF-Q4T3V3-F1
#
_entry.id   AF-Q4T3V3-F1
#
_cell.length_a   1.000
_cell.length_b   1.000
_cell.length_c   1.000
_cell.angle_alpha   90.00
_cell.angle_beta   90.00
_cell.angle_gamma   90.00
#
_symmetry.space_group_name_H-M   'P 1'
#
loop_
_entity.id
_entity.type
_entity.pdbx_description
1 polymer ?
#
loop_
_entity_poly.entity_id
_entity_poly.type
_entity_poly.pdbx_seq_one_letter_code
_entity_poly.pdbx_strand_id
1 'polypeptide(L)'
;MTNPPVQLQRNMEVSLPQSYCAFDFSALPQHLQDTFHKVPLEVEVWHKDTNSRDQLIGKATIQLSHLLVSERRRFHTSTGQQGWRQTHQDKIPVLKPQHPTEKVAELSFVATLEDLGFVKTKEVIVSESLQLPSNPAAHRPLASTVAPKAPILQRDTPEYRTALELERWKEEQEDLFEKRKELSYMQALAGEVKKRDQEREAIFRKKEMEYKAFEEQLQTTLLDLKKREEQLAEAELEAEHELAQKELRAERELMERELQESRRRLQQECEHRVALERERVQLMEEERTRLLQQIADGKSRHKQLEKEFQQYREQQNIKPEFRLQSEVNVLTLEKVGREGTGNLLHHRFSTLTLIILYHYCCCSSTLHKITVSHLILAVIICLIIFLSSAIRMFYILPRYSGGAGEEAGVHHQVQAALQTAVGTCPEGAGPVQTGTLHLSHDSCLCYNKKTSCRFMRVKVICGYAVSYSTA
;
A
#
# COMPACT_ATOMS: atom_id res chain seq x y z
N MET A 1 -22.33 -15.07 15.54
CA MET A 1 -20.93 -14.79 15.92
C MET A 1 -20.08 -14.81 14.65
N THR A 2 -18.86 -14.29 14.67
CA THR A 2 -17.89 -14.43 13.57
C THR A 2 -17.49 -15.89 13.39
N ASN A 3 -17.30 -16.31 12.14
CA ASN A 3 -17.36 -17.72 11.78
C ASN A 3 -16.76 -18.02 10.39
N PRO A 4 -15.71 -18.86 10.26
CA PRO A 4 -14.90 -19.49 11.30
C PRO A 4 -14.27 -18.54 12.34
N PRO A 5 -14.01 -19.01 13.57
CA PRO A 5 -12.83 -18.65 14.34
C PRO A 5 -11.55 -18.78 13.49
N VAL A 6 -10.66 -17.79 13.60
CA VAL A 6 -9.46 -17.67 12.77
C VAL A 6 -8.22 -17.57 13.66
N GLN A 7 -7.10 -18.12 13.21
CA GLN A 7 -5.83 -18.04 13.93
C GLN A 7 -5.27 -16.60 13.87
N LEU A 8 -5.25 -15.93 15.01
CA LEU A 8 -4.62 -14.62 15.20
C LEU A 8 -3.21 -14.81 15.76
N GLN A 9 -2.22 -14.23 15.09
CA GLN A 9 -0.83 -14.16 15.54
C GLN A 9 -0.48 -12.71 15.94
N ARG A 10 0.59 -12.55 16.73
CA ARG A 10 1.06 -11.24 17.17
C ARG A 10 1.41 -10.35 15.96
N ASN A 11 0.99 -9.09 16.00
CA ASN A 11 1.19 -8.09 14.94
C ASN A 11 0.60 -8.45 13.56
N MET A 12 -0.30 -9.44 13.48
CA MET A 12 -0.99 -9.84 12.24
C MET A 12 -2.40 -9.25 12.20
N GLU A 13 -2.76 -8.60 11.09
CA GLU A 13 -4.14 -8.14 10.82
C GLU A 13 -4.91 -9.25 10.09
N VAL A 14 -6.06 -9.67 10.65
CA VAL A 14 -6.80 -10.85 10.20
C VAL A 14 -8.26 -10.51 9.93
N SER A 15 -8.73 -10.74 8.70
CA SER A 15 -10.13 -10.57 8.32
C SER A 15 -11.04 -11.53 9.09
N LEU A 16 -12.12 -11.03 9.69
CA LEU A 16 -13.08 -11.87 10.39
C LEU A 16 -14.19 -12.36 9.44
N PRO A 17 -14.34 -13.67 9.19
CA PRO A 17 -15.39 -14.20 8.33
C PRO A 17 -16.76 -14.19 9.04
N GLN A 18 -17.85 -14.10 8.24
CA GLN A 18 -19.24 -13.91 8.72
C GLN A 18 -19.37 -12.76 9.75
N SER A 19 -18.59 -11.70 9.59
CA SER A 19 -18.56 -10.53 10.48
C SER A 19 -19.62 -9.47 10.19
N TYR A 20 -20.28 -9.55 9.03
CA TYR A 20 -21.46 -8.74 8.71
C TYR A 20 -22.68 -9.27 9.46
N CYS A 21 -23.34 -8.40 10.22
CA CYS A 21 -24.67 -8.63 10.76
C CYS A 21 -25.58 -7.42 10.46
N ALA A 22 -26.89 -7.66 10.35
CA ALA A 22 -27.88 -6.63 10.12
C ALA A 22 -29.13 -6.87 10.96
N PHE A 23 -29.62 -5.82 11.61
CA PHE A 23 -30.78 -5.83 12.49
C PHE A 23 -31.84 -4.87 11.93
N ASP A 24 -32.99 -5.41 11.53
CA ASP A 24 -34.16 -4.64 11.08
C ASP A 24 -35.15 -4.47 12.23
N PHE A 25 -35.56 -3.23 12.52
CA PHE A 25 -36.49 -2.91 13.61
C PHE A 25 -37.31 -1.65 13.34
N SER A 26 -38.32 -1.42 14.18
CA SER A 26 -39.13 -0.20 14.17
C SER A 26 -38.98 0.55 15.49
N ALA A 27 -38.63 1.84 15.44
CA ALA A 27 -38.42 2.67 16.64
C ALA A 27 -38.90 4.12 16.42
N LEU A 28 -39.12 4.85 17.52
CA LEU A 28 -39.18 6.31 17.47
C LEU A 28 -37.74 6.85 17.43
N PRO A 29 -37.42 7.88 16.63
CA PRO A 29 -36.06 8.44 16.56
C PRO A 29 -35.46 8.84 17.91
N GLN A 30 -36.27 9.37 18.83
CA GLN A 30 -35.85 9.72 20.18
C GLN A 30 -35.44 8.48 21.01
N HIS A 31 -36.15 7.35 20.89
CA HIS A 31 -35.78 6.12 21.58
C HIS A 31 -34.53 5.46 20.98
N LEU A 32 -34.30 5.57 19.66
CA LEU A 32 -33.02 5.18 19.07
C LEU A 32 -31.89 6.04 19.64
N GLN A 33 -32.07 7.37 19.62
CA GLN A 33 -31.07 8.32 20.09
C GLN A 33 -30.70 8.06 21.56
N ASP A 34 -31.69 7.94 22.45
CA ASP A 34 -31.50 7.60 23.85
C ASP A 34 -30.73 6.29 24.03
N THR A 35 -31.15 5.22 23.35
CA THR A 35 -30.52 3.90 23.46
C THR A 35 -29.07 3.93 22.99
N PHE A 36 -28.79 4.56 21.84
CA PHE A 36 -27.44 4.65 21.27
C PHE A 36 -26.47 5.49 22.11
N HIS A 37 -26.95 6.41 22.95
CA HIS A 37 -26.11 7.13 23.90
C HIS A 37 -25.92 6.38 25.22
N LYS A 38 -26.95 5.65 25.69
CA LYS A 38 -26.97 4.99 27.01
C LYS A 38 -26.41 3.56 27.01
N VAL A 39 -26.47 2.87 25.88
CA VAL A 39 -26.14 1.44 25.75
C VAL A 39 -25.14 1.25 24.60
N PRO A 40 -23.84 1.06 24.89
CA PRO A 40 -22.88 0.67 23.86
C PRO A 40 -23.05 -0.81 23.48
N LEU A 41 -22.57 -1.17 22.30
CA LEU A 41 -22.50 -2.55 21.84
C LEU A 41 -21.19 -3.19 22.31
N GLU A 42 -21.26 -4.12 23.27
CA GLU A 42 -20.11 -4.95 23.64
C GLU A 42 -19.84 -6.03 22.58
N VAL A 43 -18.57 -6.16 22.20
CA VAL A 43 -18.05 -7.23 21.34
C VAL A 43 -17.04 -8.05 22.13
N GLU A 44 -17.36 -9.32 22.36
CA GLU A 44 -16.52 -10.24 23.12
C GLU A 44 -15.59 -11.05 22.21
N VAL A 45 -14.30 -11.07 22.52
CA VAL A 45 -13.29 -11.88 21.82
C VAL A 45 -13.02 -13.15 22.62
N TRP A 46 -13.48 -14.27 22.09
CA TRP A 46 -13.34 -15.60 22.69
C TRP A 46 -12.29 -16.43 21.96
N HIS A 47 -11.32 -16.96 22.70
CA HIS A 47 -10.47 -18.05 22.23
C HIS A 47 -11.24 -19.36 22.31
N LYS A 48 -11.21 -20.13 21.22
CA LYS A 48 -11.85 -21.45 21.10
C LYS A 48 -10.77 -22.46 20.73
N ASP A 49 -10.67 -23.52 21.52
CA ASP A 49 -9.82 -24.68 21.27
C ASP A 49 -10.69 -25.94 21.33
N THR A 50 -10.40 -26.90 20.46
CA THR A 50 -11.13 -28.16 20.31
C THR A 50 -11.08 -29.04 21.56
N ASN A 51 -10.07 -28.88 22.41
CA ASN A 51 -9.80 -29.77 23.56
C ASN A 51 -10.06 -29.12 24.94
N SER A 52 -10.43 -27.84 24.99
CA SER A 52 -10.66 -27.12 26.25
C SER A 52 -11.95 -26.28 26.20
N ARG A 53 -12.19 -25.45 27.22
CA ARG A 53 -13.38 -24.59 27.28
C ARG A 53 -13.07 -23.23 26.69
N ASP A 54 -14.01 -22.68 25.93
CA ASP A 54 -13.98 -21.30 25.43
C ASP A 54 -13.50 -20.31 26.51
N GLN A 55 -12.48 -19.52 26.19
CA GLN A 55 -11.88 -18.55 27.10
C GLN A 55 -12.10 -17.13 26.60
N LEU A 56 -12.71 -16.26 27.42
CA LEU A 56 -12.86 -14.85 27.11
C LEU A 56 -11.48 -14.16 27.20
N ILE A 57 -10.97 -13.70 26.07
CA ILE A 57 -9.68 -12.99 25.95
C ILE A 57 -9.85 -11.50 26.25
N GLY A 58 -10.96 -10.90 25.83
CA GLY A 58 -11.25 -9.49 26.08
C GLY A 58 -12.57 -9.01 25.51
N LYS A 59 -12.89 -7.75 25.83
CA LYS A 59 -14.07 -7.03 25.33
C LYS A 59 -13.65 -5.75 24.61
N ALA A 60 -14.40 -5.38 23.57
CA ALA A 60 -14.34 -4.08 22.92
C ALA A 60 -15.73 -3.43 22.96
N THR A 61 -15.78 -2.10 23.05
CA THR A 61 -17.01 -1.34 23.32
C THR A 61 -17.31 -0.38 22.17
N ILE A 62 -18.31 -0.69 21.35
CA ILE A 62 -18.72 0.13 20.20
C ILE A 62 -19.78 1.15 20.63
N GLN A 63 -19.45 2.44 20.56
CA GLN A 63 -20.35 3.53 20.93
C GLN A 63 -21.26 3.92 19.75
N LEU A 64 -22.47 3.34 19.70
CA LEU A 64 -23.38 3.48 18.55
C LEU A 64 -23.88 4.92 18.30
N SER A 65 -23.84 5.82 19.30
CA SER A 65 -24.19 7.24 19.09
C SER A 65 -23.31 7.95 18.06
N HIS A 66 -22.10 7.46 17.77
CA HIS A 66 -21.25 7.99 16.69
C HIS A 66 -21.93 7.93 15.31
N LEU A 67 -22.84 6.95 15.08
CA LEU A 67 -23.65 6.87 13.86
C LEU A 67 -24.59 8.07 13.69
N LEU A 68 -25.06 8.66 14.80
CA LEU A 68 -26.07 9.72 14.77
C LEU A 68 -25.47 11.09 14.40
N VAL A 69 -24.19 11.30 14.74
CA VAL A 69 -23.41 12.49 14.36
C VAL A 69 -22.65 12.32 13.03
N SER A 70 -22.59 11.09 12.48
CA SER A 70 -21.96 10.81 11.19
C SER A 70 -22.77 11.40 10.03
N GLU A 71 -22.09 11.68 8.91
CA GLU A 71 -22.69 12.32 7.73
C GLU A 71 -23.91 11.54 7.18
N ARG A 72 -25.02 12.24 6.93
CA ARG A 72 -26.31 11.64 6.58
C ARG A 72 -26.59 11.76 5.08
N ARG A 73 -26.22 10.74 4.32
CA ARG A 73 -26.38 10.70 2.85
C ARG A 73 -27.77 10.18 2.43
N ARG A 74 -28.35 10.77 1.38
CA ARG A 74 -29.53 10.22 0.68
C ARG A 74 -29.13 8.92 -0.03
N PHE A 75 -29.96 7.88 0.01
CA PHE A 75 -29.77 6.67 -0.82
C PHE A 75 -31.11 6.09 -1.30
N HIS A 76 -31.07 5.31 -2.38
CA HIS A 76 -32.23 4.56 -2.86
C HIS A 76 -32.16 3.11 -2.38
N THR A 77 -33.28 2.59 -1.86
CA THR A 77 -33.43 1.16 -1.59
C THR A 77 -33.56 0.37 -2.88
N SER A 78 -33.37 -0.95 -2.83
CA SER A 78 -33.72 -1.87 -3.92
C SER A 78 -35.21 -1.85 -4.30
N THR A 79 -36.06 -1.28 -3.44
CA THR A 79 -37.50 -1.05 -3.67
C THR A 79 -37.81 0.37 -4.18
N GLY A 80 -36.80 1.14 -4.61
CA GLY A 80 -36.94 2.49 -5.18
C GLY A 80 -37.32 3.58 -4.17
N GLN A 81 -37.47 3.25 -2.88
CA GLN A 81 -37.76 4.22 -1.83
C GLN A 81 -36.51 5.04 -1.52
N GLN A 82 -36.67 6.34 -1.28
CA GLN A 82 -35.61 7.16 -0.73
C GLN A 82 -35.47 6.86 0.77
N GLY A 83 -34.25 6.58 1.21
CA GLY A 83 -33.87 6.45 2.61
C GLY A 83 -32.63 7.29 2.94
N TRP A 84 -32.24 7.29 4.21
CA TRP A 84 -31.04 7.97 4.68
C TRP A 84 -30.04 6.98 5.25
N ARG A 85 -28.76 7.14 4.92
CA ARG A 85 -27.67 6.31 5.44
C ARG A 85 -26.67 7.17 6.21
N GLN A 86 -26.27 6.70 7.38
CA GLN A 86 -25.13 7.20 8.15
C GLN A 86 -24.16 6.04 8.37
N THR A 87 -22.87 6.25 8.13
CA THR A 87 -21.83 5.23 8.28
C THR A 87 -20.73 5.75 9.19
N HIS A 88 -20.29 4.93 10.15
CA HIS A 88 -19.16 5.20 11.03
C HIS A 88 -18.16 4.05 10.94
N GLN A 89 -16.87 4.37 10.91
CA GLN A 89 -15.78 3.40 10.90
C GLN A 89 -14.73 3.83 11.92
N ASP A 90 -14.23 2.90 12.71
CA ASP A 90 -13.27 3.17 13.79
C ASP A 90 -12.43 1.90 14.11
N LYS A 91 -11.32 2.08 14.83
CA LYS A 91 -10.46 1.01 15.36
C LYS A 91 -10.35 1.13 16.88
N ILE A 92 -11.00 0.22 17.61
CA ILE A 92 -11.12 0.27 19.07
C ILE A 92 -10.30 -0.82 19.78
N PRO A 93 -9.77 -0.58 20.99
CA PRO A 93 -9.01 -1.59 21.72
C PRO A 93 -9.92 -2.71 22.23
N VAL A 94 -9.40 -3.94 22.18
CA VAL A 94 -9.92 -5.10 22.93
C VAL A 94 -9.14 -5.17 24.25
N LEU A 95 -9.84 -5.10 25.36
CA LEU A 95 -9.31 -4.96 26.72
C LEU A 95 -9.57 -6.24 27.53
N LYS A 96 -8.64 -6.67 28.40
CA LYS A 96 -8.85 -7.87 29.23
C LYS A 96 -9.99 -7.66 30.25
N PRO A 97 -10.83 -8.68 30.53
CA PRO A 97 -11.94 -8.53 31.48
C PRO A 97 -11.48 -8.23 32.91
N GLN A 98 -10.32 -8.76 33.32
CA GLN A 98 -9.74 -8.57 34.66
C GLN A 98 -8.89 -7.31 34.76
N HIS A 99 -8.36 -6.80 33.63
CA HIS A 99 -7.46 -5.65 33.57
C HIS A 99 -7.89 -4.71 32.42
N PRO A 100 -8.88 -3.82 32.66
CA PRO A 100 -9.44 -2.95 31.61
C PRO A 100 -8.46 -1.91 31.02
N THR A 101 -7.26 -1.77 31.57
CA THR A 101 -6.17 -0.96 31.01
C THR A 101 -5.28 -1.74 30.04
N GLU A 102 -5.43 -3.07 29.95
CA GLU A 102 -4.54 -3.94 29.19
C GLU A 102 -5.12 -4.30 27.82
N LYS A 103 -4.57 -3.70 26.75
CA LYS A 103 -4.93 -3.97 25.36
C LYS A 103 -4.32 -5.28 24.87
N VAL A 104 -5.18 -6.26 24.53
CA VAL A 104 -4.78 -7.56 23.93
C VAL A 104 -4.94 -7.61 22.42
N ALA A 105 -5.83 -6.78 21.87
CA ALA A 105 -6.01 -6.63 20.43
C ALA A 105 -6.58 -5.25 20.08
N GLU A 106 -6.73 -5.00 18.79
CA GLU A 106 -7.49 -3.88 18.22
C GLU A 106 -8.54 -4.44 17.26
N LEU A 107 -9.76 -3.93 17.31
CA LEU A 107 -10.90 -4.32 16.50
C LEU A 107 -11.27 -3.18 15.55
N SER A 108 -11.06 -3.42 14.25
CA SER A 108 -11.50 -2.53 13.17
C SER A 108 -12.95 -2.86 12.81
N PHE A 109 -13.86 -1.89 12.85
CA PHE A 109 -15.26 -2.10 12.50
C PHE A 109 -15.83 -1.00 11.60
N VAL A 110 -16.86 -1.35 10.83
CA VAL A 110 -17.74 -0.43 10.10
C VAL A 110 -19.16 -0.66 10.56
N ALA A 111 -19.84 0.38 11.04
CA ALA A 111 -21.25 0.35 11.38
C ALA A 111 -22.04 1.28 10.44
N THR A 112 -23.26 0.90 10.10
CA THR A 112 -24.13 1.65 9.18
C THR A 112 -25.56 1.68 9.72
N LEU A 113 -26.13 2.87 9.90
CA LEU A 113 -27.55 3.08 10.17
C LEU A 113 -28.25 3.44 8.86
N GLU A 114 -29.34 2.74 8.53
CA GLU A 114 -30.24 3.06 7.41
C GLU A 114 -31.63 3.38 7.96
N ASP A 115 -32.08 4.63 7.79
CA ASP A 115 -33.44 5.09 8.07
C ASP A 115 -34.27 4.94 6.79
N LEU A 116 -35.18 3.96 6.81
CA LEU A 116 -35.98 3.52 5.67
C LEU A 116 -37.35 4.23 5.61
N GLY A 117 -37.54 5.27 6.44
CA GLY A 117 -38.78 6.05 6.49
C GLY A 117 -39.82 5.50 7.46
N PHE A 118 -41.07 5.94 7.30
CA PHE A 118 -42.18 5.58 8.20
C PHE A 118 -42.64 4.13 7.99
N VAL A 119 -42.99 3.46 9.10
CA VAL A 119 -43.52 2.08 9.07
C VAL A 119 -44.85 2.04 8.31
N LYS A 120 -44.95 1.19 7.28
CA LYS A 120 -46.19 0.99 6.52
C LYS A 120 -47.04 -0.09 7.17
N THR A 121 -48.27 0.24 7.55
CA THR A 121 -49.18 -0.57 8.38
C THR A 121 -49.73 -1.85 7.72
N LYS A 122 -49.12 -2.37 6.65
CA LYS A 122 -49.65 -3.52 5.89
C LYS A 122 -49.27 -4.90 6.44
N GLU A 123 -48.29 -4.98 7.34
CA GLU A 123 -47.78 -6.27 7.88
C GLU A 123 -47.74 -6.25 9.42
N VAL A 124 -48.88 -5.93 10.04
CA VAL A 124 -49.09 -6.10 11.49
C VAL A 124 -50.39 -6.89 11.70
N ILE A 125 -50.28 -8.21 11.65
CA ILE A 125 -51.40 -9.10 11.98
C ILE A 125 -51.52 -9.18 13.50
N VAL A 126 -52.51 -8.49 14.06
CA VAL A 126 -52.95 -8.63 15.45
C VAL A 126 -54.45 -8.91 15.42
N SER A 127 -54.86 -10.05 15.99
CA SER A 127 -56.25 -10.50 15.99
C SER A 127 -57.10 -9.61 16.89
N GLU A 128 -58.14 -8.99 16.34
CA GLU A 128 -59.07 -8.13 17.07
C GLU A 128 -60.42 -8.83 17.20
N SER A 129 -60.87 -9.06 18.44
CA SER A 129 -62.07 -9.85 18.75
C SER A 129 -63.26 -8.94 19.01
N LEU A 130 -64.36 -9.17 18.31
CA LEU A 130 -65.55 -8.31 18.36
C LEU A 130 -66.36 -8.54 19.64
N GLN A 131 -66.74 -7.45 20.32
CA GLN A 131 -67.80 -7.44 21.32
C GLN A 131 -68.90 -6.44 20.94
N LEU A 132 -70.13 -6.94 20.81
CA LEU A 132 -71.34 -6.16 20.65
C LEU A 132 -71.92 -5.84 22.05
N PRO A 133 -72.32 -4.60 22.34
CA PRO A 133 -73.12 -4.29 23.52
C PRO A 133 -74.57 -4.70 23.30
N SER A 134 -75.18 -5.36 24.28
CA SER A 134 -76.61 -5.64 24.32
C SER A 134 -77.32 -4.71 25.31
N ASN A 135 -78.46 -4.13 24.90
CA ASN A 135 -79.34 -3.35 25.75
C ASN A 135 -80.75 -3.95 25.71
N PRO A 136 -81.28 -4.50 26.82
CA PRO A 136 -82.58 -5.18 26.83
C PRO A 136 -83.73 -4.30 27.32
N ALA A 137 -84.93 -4.68 26.88
CA ALA A 137 -86.23 -4.55 27.56
C ALA A 137 -86.78 -3.16 27.96
N ALA A 138 -87.95 -2.84 27.40
CA ALA A 138 -88.96 -1.98 28.03
C ALA A 138 -90.40 -2.38 27.62
N HIS A 139 -90.83 -3.59 27.98
CA HIS A 139 -92.27 -3.91 27.96
C HIS A 139 -92.93 -3.40 29.24
N ARG A 140 -94.07 -2.71 29.14
CA ARG A 140 -95.07 -2.67 30.23
C ARG A 140 -96.50 -2.68 29.67
N PRO A 141 -97.45 -3.43 30.27
CA PRO A 141 -98.65 -3.86 29.56
C PRO A 141 -99.92 -3.04 29.90
N LEU A 142 -101.03 -3.45 29.26
CA LEU A 142 -102.39 -2.98 29.49
C LEU A 142 -102.85 -3.13 30.96
N ALA A 143 -103.54 -2.09 31.44
CA ALA A 143 -104.77 -2.19 32.22
C ALA A 143 -105.71 -1.11 31.65
N SER A 144 -106.96 -1.35 31.20
CA SER A 144 -108.03 -2.21 31.71
C SER A 144 -108.59 -1.75 33.06
N THR A 145 -109.65 -0.94 33.03
CA THR A 145 -110.76 -0.99 34.00
C THR A 145 -112.01 -0.27 33.49
N VAL A 146 -113.16 -0.95 33.59
CA VAL A 146 -114.51 -0.43 33.90
C VAL A 146 -115.02 0.78 33.09
N ALA A 147 -115.95 0.52 32.17
CA ALA A 147 -116.84 1.54 31.60
C ALA A 147 -118.02 1.86 32.56
N PRO A 148 -118.24 3.12 32.95
CA PRO A 148 -119.44 3.53 33.70
C PRO A 148 -120.64 3.72 32.75
N LYS A 149 -121.54 2.74 32.79
CA LYS A 149 -122.94 2.74 32.35
C LYS A 149 -123.53 4.12 31.99
N ALA A 150 -123.84 4.34 30.71
CA ALA A 150 -124.36 5.60 30.20
C ALA A 150 -125.74 5.98 30.80
N PRO A 151 -125.96 7.25 31.20
CA PRO A 151 -127.30 7.79 31.44
C PRO A 151 -128.06 7.92 30.11
N ILE A 152 -129.26 7.34 30.03
CA ILE A 152 -130.14 7.51 28.87
C ILE A 152 -130.88 8.85 29.01
N LEU A 153 -130.22 9.93 28.60
CA LEU A 153 -130.83 11.24 28.44
C LEU A 153 -131.35 11.42 27.00
N GLN A 154 -132.68 11.41 26.87
CA GLN A 154 -133.51 11.89 25.75
C GLN A 154 -132.78 12.17 24.41
N ARG A 155 -132.42 11.10 23.68
CA ARG A 155 -131.65 11.18 22.41
C ARG A 155 -132.49 11.45 21.16
N ASP A 156 -133.79 11.67 21.29
CA ASP A 156 -134.73 11.83 20.18
C ASP A 156 -135.50 13.16 20.18
N THR A 157 -134.99 14.17 20.91
CA THR A 157 -135.40 15.56 20.65
C THR A 157 -134.64 16.09 19.42
N PRO A 158 -135.24 16.97 18.60
CA PRO A 158 -134.58 17.49 17.40
C PRO A 158 -133.27 18.25 17.74
N GLU A 159 -133.23 18.93 18.89
CA GLU A 159 -132.06 19.66 19.38
C GLU A 159 -130.87 18.73 19.63
N TYR A 160 -131.09 17.50 20.13
CA TYR A 160 -130.03 16.53 20.33
C TYR A 160 -129.44 16.02 19.01
N ARG A 161 -130.27 15.88 17.97
CA ARG A 161 -129.80 15.50 16.63
C ARG A 161 -128.97 16.62 15.99
N THR A 162 -129.43 17.87 16.09
CA THR A 162 -128.65 19.04 15.68
C THR A 162 -127.35 19.18 16.48
N ALA A 163 -127.35 18.88 17.78
CA ALA A 163 -126.13 18.88 18.60
C ALA A 163 -125.11 17.82 18.10
N LEU A 164 -125.54 16.61 17.76
CA LEU A 164 -124.68 15.57 17.18
C LEU A 164 -124.20 15.89 15.74
N GLU A 165 -124.94 16.71 15.00
CA GLU A 165 -124.51 17.22 13.68
C GLU A 165 -123.46 18.33 13.85
N LEU A 166 -123.65 19.24 14.81
CA LEU A 166 -122.67 20.26 15.16
C LEU A 166 -121.40 19.67 15.81
N GLU A 167 -121.52 18.59 16.59
CA GLU A 167 -120.37 17.88 17.19
C GLU A 167 -119.51 17.22 16.11
N ARG A 168 -120.13 16.50 15.15
CA ARG A 168 -119.41 15.91 14.00
C ARG A 168 -118.80 16.98 13.09
N TRP A 169 -119.54 18.05 12.79
CA TRP A 169 -118.99 19.17 12.02
C TRP A 169 -117.79 19.83 12.73
N LYS A 170 -117.86 19.99 14.05
CA LYS A 170 -116.75 20.49 14.88
C LYS A 170 -115.55 19.55 14.81
N GLU A 171 -115.75 18.25 14.95
CA GLU A 171 -114.69 17.23 14.83
C GLU A 171 -114.01 17.30 13.44
N GLU A 172 -114.79 17.40 12.36
CA GLU A 172 -114.28 17.61 11.00
C GLU A 172 -113.49 18.92 10.85
N GLN A 173 -113.95 20.03 11.44
CA GLN A 173 -113.22 21.31 11.39
C GLN A 173 -111.93 21.29 12.26
N GLU A 174 -111.95 20.61 13.40
CA GLU A 174 -110.77 20.48 14.28
C GLU A 174 -109.70 19.58 13.66
N ASP A 175 -110.09 18.48 13.01
CA ASP A 175 -109.20 17.62 12.21
C ASP A 175 -108.58 18.38 11.03
N LEU A 176 -109.39 19.14 10.27
CA LEU A 176 -108.89 19.98 9.17
C LEU A 176 -107.97 21.11 9.66
N PHE A 177 -108.25 21.70 10.83
CA PHE A 177 -107.39 22.72 11.44
C PHE A 177 -106.05 22.12 11.90
N GLU A 178 -106.07 21.00 12.60
CA GLU A 178 -104.85 20.37 13.12
C GLU A 178 -103.97 19.84 11.98
N LYS A 179 -104.55 19.23 10.94
CA LYS A 179 -103.82 18.85 9.71
C LYS A 179 -103.20 20.05 8.99
N ARG A 180 -103.89 21.20 8.94
CA ARG A 180 -103.35 22.44 8.37
C ARG A 180 -102.20 23.00 9.19
N LYS A 181 -102.29 22.90 10.52
CA LYS A 181 -101.26 23.31 11.49
C LYS A 181 -100.02 22.40 11.42
N GLU A 182 -100.20 21.08 11.37
CA GLU A 182 -99.13 20.10 11.15
C GLU A 182 -98.43 20.33 9.81
N LEU A 183 -99.19 20.49 8.71
CA LEU A 183 -98.62 20.78 7.39
C LEU A 183 -97.79 22.07 7.39
N SER A 184 -98.29 23.14 8.02
CA SER A 184 -97.56 24.40 8.13
C SER A 184 -96.28 24.27 8.97
N TYR A 185 -96.31 23.45 10.03
CA TYR A 185 -95.14 23.17 10.87
C TYR A 185 -94.08 22.34 10.12
N MET A 186 -94.51 21.29 9.42
CA MET A 186 -93.62 20.47 8.58
C MET A 186 -93.01 21.26 7.42
N GLN A 187 -93.76 22.20 6.83
CA GLN A 187 -93.23 23.13 5.81
C GLN A 187 -92.17 24.07 6.39
N ALA A 188 -92.37 24.60 7.61
CA ALA A 188 -91.37 25.42 8.29
C ALA A 188 -90.08 24.63 8.57
N LEU A 189 -90.19 23.43 9.15
CA LEU A 189 -89.05 22.54 9.38
C LEU A 189 -88.30 22.18 8.09
N ALA A 190 -89.02 21.86 7.00
CA ALA A 190 -88.41 21.59 5.71
C ALA A 190 -87.66 22.80 5.14
N GLY A 191 -88.19 24.01 5.35
CA GLY A 191 -87.51 25.27 5.01
C GLY A 191 -86.22 25.49 5.81
N GLU A 192 -86.25 25.26 7.12
CA GLU A 192 -85.07 25.38 7.99
C GLU A 192 -83.99 24.34 7.66
N VAL A 193 -84.36 23.07 7.47
CA VAL A 193 -83.42 22.01 7.05
C VAL A 193 -82.75 22.39 5.73
N LYS A 194 -83.54 22.75 4.71
CA LYS A 194 -83.03 23.19 3.40
C LYS A 194 -82.08 24.38 3.51
N LYS A 195 -82.38 25.36 4.37
CA LYS A 195 -81.49 26.50 4.65
C LYS A 195 -80.18 26.02 5.29
N ARG A 196 -80.23 25.12 6.26
CA ARG A 196 -79.05 24.56 6.94
C ARG A 196 -78.17 23.74 5.98
N ASP A 197 -78.77 23.04 5.01
CA ASP A 197 -78.02 22.36 3.94
C ASP A 197 -77.34 23.33 2.99
N GLN A 198 -78.02 24.42 2.58
CA GLN A 198 -77.40 25.48 1.78
C GLN A 198 -76.24 26.19 2.52
N GLU A 199 -76.39 26.42 3.83
CA GLU A 199 -75.31 26.93 4.70
C GLU A 199 -74.13 25.94 4.77
N ARG A 200 -74.39 24.64 4.94
CA ARG A 200 -73.37 23.58 4.92
C ARG A 200 -72.64 23.55 3.57
N GLU A 201 -73.36 23.48 2.46
CA GLU A 201 -72.79 23.49 1.10
C GLU A 201 -71.93 24.72 0.84
N ALA A 202 -72.35 25.91 1.28
CA ALA A 202 -71.58 27.13 1.11
C ALA A 202 -70.25 27.09 1.88
N ILE A 203 -70.25 26.54 3.10
CA ILE A 203 -69.03 26.34 3.90
C ILE A 203 -68.11 25.31 3.24
N PHE A 204 -68.65 24.19 2.75
CA PHE A 204 -67.88 23.16 2.04
C PHE A 204 -67.26 23.70 0.75
N ARG A 205 -68.03 24.37 -0.11
CA ARG A 205 -67.51 24.99 -1.35
C ARG A 205 -66.45 26.06 -1.05
N LYS A 206 -66.63 26.87 0.00
CA LYS A 206 -65.60 27.83 0.44
C LYS A 206 -64.30 27.11 0.83
N LYS A 207 -64.39 26.04 1.63
CA LYS A 207 -63.22 25.25 2.03
C LYS A 207 -62.56 24.53 0.86
N GLU A 208 -63.34 24.02 -0.08
CA GLU A 208 -62.84 23.40 -1.32
C GLU A 208 -62.01 24.40 -2.15
N MET A 209 -62.49 25.63 -2.32
CA MET A 209 -61.75 26.70 -3.01
C MET A 209 -60.48 27.11 -2.26
N GLU A 210 -60.54 27.24 -0.92
CA GLU A 210 -59.36 27.51 -0.09
C GLU A 210 -58.30 26.40 -0.23
N TYR A 211 -58.69 25.13 -0.17
CA TYR A 211 -57.76 24.00 -0.34
C TYR A 211 -57.17 23.92 -1.75
N LYS A 212 -57.95 24.19 -2.81
CA LYS A 212 -57.45 24.26 -4.19
C LYS A 212 -56.40 25.35 -4.36
N ALA A 213 -56.65 26.56 -3.84
CA ALA A 213 -55.67 27.64 -3.89
C ALA A 213 -54.37 27.30 -3.14
N PHE A 214 -54.46 26.62 -1.98
CA PHE A 214 -53.27 26.13 -1.28
C PHE A 214 -52.55 25.00 -2.04
N GLU A 215 -53.27 24.10 -2.71
CA GLU A 215 -52.69 23.05 -3.54
C GLU A 215 -51.94 23.65 -4.75
N GLU A 216 -52.55 24.59 -5.47
CA GLU A 216 -51.92 25.33 -6.58
C GLU A 216 -50.66 26.08 -6.11
N GLN A 217 -50.72 26.75 -4.95
CA GLN A 217 -49.58 27.45 -4.35
C GLN A 217 -48.45 26.47 -3.99
N LEU A 218 -48.76 25.30 -3.44
CA LEU A 218 -47.78 24.26 -3.11
C LEU A 218 -47.15 23.66 -4.38
N GLN A 219 -47.95 23.35 -5.40
CA GLN A 219 -47.45 22.84 -6.69
C GLN A 219 -46.51 23.86 -7.35
N THR A 220 -46.90 25.14 -7.38
CA THR A 220 -46.05 26.23 -7.87
C THR A 220 -44.74 26.29 -7.07
N THR A 221 -44.82 26.33 -5.74
CA THR A 221 -43.63 26.39 -4.86
C THR A 221 -42.68 25.21 -5.06
N LEU A 222 -43.20 24.00 -5.28
CA LEU A 222 -42.39 22.81 -5.54
C LEU A 222 -41.67 22.87 -6.89
N LEU A 223 -42.33 23.36 -7.95
CA LEU A 223 -41.68 23.58 -9.25
C LEU A 223 -40.60 24.65 -9.16
N ASP A 224 -40.88 25.73 -8.44
CA ASP A 224 -39.98 26.85 -8.20
C ASP A 224 -38.74 26.45 -7.37
N LEU A 225 -38.91 25.57 -6.37
CA LEU A 225 -37.81 24.99 -5.59
C LEU A 225 -37.00 23.99 -6.42
N LYS A 226 -37.66 23.11 -7.18
CA LYS A 226 -36.99 22.16 -8.06
C LYS A 226 -36.09 22.90 -9.07
N LYS A 227 -36.61 23.96 -9.71
CA LYS A 227 -35.83 24.77 -10.66
C LYS A 227 -34.60 25.41 -10.00
N ARG A 228 -34.71 25.82 -8.73
CA ARG A 228 -33.56 26.33 -7.96
C ARG A 228 -32.56 25.23 -7.58
N GLU A 229 -33.00 24.02 -7.24
CA GLU A 229 -32.10 22.86 -7.01
C GLU A 229 -31.34 22.49 -8.30
N GLU A 230 -32.02 22.50 -9.46
CA GLU A 230 -31.41 22.28 -10.77
C GLU A 230 -30.38 23.38 -11.13
N GLN A 231 -30.72 24.66 -10.93
CA GLN A 231 -29.80 25.79 -11.20
C GLN A 231 -28.60 25.86 -10.24
N LEU A 232 -28.76 25.46 -8.97
CA LEU A 232 -27.66 25.39 -8.03
C LEU A 232 -26.71 24.25 -8.36
N ALA A 233 -27.23 23.06 -8.72
CA ALA A 233 -26.40 21.93 -9.13
C ALA A 233 -25.58 22.21 -10.41
N GLU A 234 -26.14 22.97 -11.35
CA GLU A 234 -25.41 23.43 -12.55
C GLU A 234 -24.27 24.40 -12.18
N ALA A 235 -24.54 25.40 -11.33
CA ALA A 235 -23.54 26.36 -10.86
C ALA A 235 -22.45 25.73 -9.96
N GLU A 236 -22.80 24.74 -9.14
CA GLU A 236 -21.84 23.96 -8.33
C GLU A 236 -20.88 23.17 -9.23
N LEU A 237 -21.40 22.51 -10.28
CA LEU A 237 -20.57 21.79 -11.26
C LEU A 237 -19.65 22.71 -12.07
N GLU A 238 -20.12 23.90 -12.47
CA GLU A 238 -19.28 24.90 -13.13
C GLU A 238 -18.15 25.39 -12.21
N ALA A 239 -18.44 25.62 -10.92
CA ALA A 239 -17.45 26.05 -9.93
C ALA A 239 -16.40 24.96 -9.64
N GLU A 240 -16.81 23.69 -9.47
CA GLU A 240 -15.89 22.55 -9.33
C GLU A 240 -14.95 22.43 -10.54
N HIS A 241 -15.49 22.55 -11.75
CA HIS A 241 -14.71 22.52 -12.98
C HIS A 241 -13.73 23.71 -13.09
N GLU A 242 -14.14 24.92 -12.71
CA GLU A 242 -13.24 26.09 -12.73
C GLU A 242 -12.11 25.95 -11.69
N LEU A 243 -12.39 25.41 -10.50
CA LEU A 243 -11.40 25.12 -9.48
C LEU A 243 -10.41 24.04 -9.92
N ALA A 244 -10.88 22.92 -10.47
CA ALA A 244 -10.02 21.86 -11.01
C ALA A 244 -9.13 22.38 -12.15
N GLN A 245 -9.64 23.27 -13.02
CA GLN A 245 -8.81 23.93 -14.02
C GLN A 245 -7.79 24.92 -13.43
N LYS A 246 -8.07 25.58 -12.29
CA LYS A 246 -7.11 26.47 -11.60
C LYS A 246 -6.01 25.66 -10.92
N GLU A 247 -6.35 24.57 -10.25
CA GLU A 247 -5.40 23.65 -9.62
C GLU A 247 -4.45 23.04 -10.66
N LEU A 248 -4.98 22.47 -11.74
CA LEU A 248 -4.19 21.90 -12.83
C LEU A 248 -3.29 22.93 -13.56
N ARG A 249 -3.60 24.23 -13.49
CA ARG A 249 -2.68 25.30 -13.96
C ARG A 249 -1.58 25.56 -12.94
N ALA A 250 -1.92 25.68 -11.66
CA ALA A 250 -0.96 25.90 -10.58
C ALA A 250 0.07 24.75 -10.45
N GLU A 251 -0.36 23.49 -10.60
CA GLU A 251 0.53 22.32 -10.66
C GLU A 251 1.54 22.42 -11.80
N ARG A 252 1.09 22.83 -13.00
CA ARG A 252 1.96 22.98 -14.18
C ARG A 252 2.98 24.10 -13.98
N GLU A 253 2.56 25.24 -13.44
CA GLU A 253 3.47 26.33 -13.11
C GLU A 253 4.50 25.94 -12.05
N LEU A 254 4.11 25.15 -11.03
CA LEU A 254 5.01 24.66 -10.00
C LEU A 254 6.02 23.67 -10.58
N MET A 255 5.55 22.68 -11.34
CA MET A 255 6.39 21.71 -12.05
C MET A 255 7.40 22.40 -12.98
N GLU A 256 6.97 23.43 -13.72
CA GLU A 256 7.88 24.18 -14.59
C GLU A 256 8.94 24.96 -13.78
N ARG A 257 8.55 25.62 -12.68
CA ARG A 257 9.51 26.31 -11.78
C ARG A 257 10.54 25.33 -11.20
N GLU A 258 10.11 24.16 -10.74
CA GLU A 258 11.00 23.12 -10.21
C GLU A 258 11.95 22.57 -11.28
N LEU A 259 11.46 22.34 -12.51
CA LEU A 259 12.27 21.90 -13.65
C LEU A 259 13.29 22.98 -14.06
N GLN A 260 12.90 24.26 -14.10
CA GLN A 260 13.79 25.38 -14.40
C GLN A 260 14.88 25.53 -13.31
N GLU A 261 14.53 25.42 -12.03
CA GLU A 261 15.48 25.53 -10.91
C GLU A 261 16.38 24.27 -10.78
N SER A 262 15.88 23.08 -11.13
CA SER A 262 16.69 21.87 -11.29
C SER A 262 17.72 22.03 -12.42
N ARG A 263 17.27 22.48 -13.60
CA ARG A 263 18.15 22.80 -14.74
C ARG A 263 19.20 23.85 -14.37
N ARG A 264 18.83 24.91 -13.64
CA ARG A 264 19.74 25.99 -13.22
C ARG A 264 20.87 25.46 -12.33
N ARG A 265 20.53 24.62 -11.34
CA ARG A 265 21.51 23.98 -10.44
C ARG A 265 22.44 23.03 -11.18
N LEU A 266 21.89 22.12 -11.99
CA LEU A 266 22.68 21.19 -12.80
C LEU A 266 23.62 21.92 -13.78
N GLN A 267 23.17 23.03 -14.38
CA GLN A 267 24.03 23.84 -15.25
C GLN A 267 25.20 24.45 -14.46
N GLN A 268 24.96 25.04 -13.28
CA GLN A 268 26.01 25.61 -12.44
C GLN A 268 27.01 24.54 -11.95
N GLU A 269 26.55 23.34 -11.61
CA GLU A 269 27.43 22.20 -11.28
C GLU A 269 28.30 21.75 -12.46
N CYS A 270 27.75 21.78 -13.68
CA CYS A 270 28.51 21.48 -14.90
C CYS A 270 29.55 22.57 -15.20
N GLU A 271 29.19 23.84 -15.11
CA GLU A 271 30.09 24.98 -15.31
C GLU A 271 31.23 24.99 -14.29
N HIS A 272 30.93 24.75 -13.00
CA HIS A 272 31.93 24.66 -11.94
C HIS A 272 32.88 23.47 -12.14
N ARG A 273 32.36 22.28 -12.49
CA ARG A 273 33.20 21.10 -12.77
C ARG A 273 34.12 21.32 -13.98
N VAL A 274 33.65 22.00 -15.01
CA VAL A 274 34.47 22.39 -16.17
C VAL A 274 35.52 23.43 -15.80
N ALA A 275 35.23 24.35 -14.88
CA ALA A 275 36.23 25.30 -14.37
C ALA A 275 37.35 24.59 -13.58
N LEU A 276 37.00 23.69 -12.66
CA LEU A 276 37.98 22.93 -11.86
C LEU A 276 38.91 22.06 -12.72
N GLU A 277 38.38 21.35 -13.71
CA GLU A 277 39.23 20.53 -14.59
C GLU A 277 40.10 21.39 -15.54
N ARG A 278 39.69 22.63 -15.88
CA ARG A 278 40.55 23.59 -16.60
C ARG A 278 41.72 24.07 -15.74
N GLU A 279 41.46 24.47 -14.49
CA GLU A 279 42.49 24.86 -13.51
C GLU A 279 43.47 23.70 -13.27
N ARG A 280 42.95 22.47 -13.12
CA ARG A 280 43.77 21.26 -12.99
C ARG A 280 44.64 21.01 -14.21
N VAL A 281 44.12 21.18 -15.43
CA VAL A 281 44.92 21.06 -16.66
C VAL A 281 46.02 22.12 -16.70
N GLN A 282 45.73 23.38 -16.35
CA GLN A 282 46.72 24.46 -16.30
C GLN A 282 47.87 24.14 -15.34
N LEU A 283 47.57 23.71 -14.10
CA LEU A 283 48.59 23.30 -13.13
C LEU A 283 49.45 22.12 -13.62
N MET A 284 48.85 21.15 -14.31
CA MET A 284 49.58 20.03 -14.93
C MET A 284 50.44 20.46 -16.13
N GLU A 285 50.01 21.46 -16.90
CA GLU A 285 50.78 22.05 -18.01
C GLU A 285 51.96 22.90 -17.51
N GLU A 286 51.79 23.62 -16.41
CA GLU A 286 52.86 24.37 -15.73
C GLU A 286 53.95 23.42 -15.18
N GLU A 287 53.59 22.41 -14.40
CA GLU A 287 54.57 21.46 -13.86
C GLU A 287 55.21 20.62 -14.99
N ARG A 288 54.45 20.25 -16.03
CA ARG A 288 55.02 19.63 -17.25
C ARG A 288 56.07 20.54 -17.90
N THR A 289 55.81 21.84 -17.99
CA THR A 289 56.75 22.81 -18.58
C THR A 289 58.00 22.95 -17.72
N ARG A 290 57.84 23.02 -16.40
CA ARG A 290 58.95 23.03 -15.42
C ARG A 290 59.82 21.77 -15.49
N LEU A 291 59.21 20.59 -15.59
CA LEU A 291 59.93 19.31 -15.73
C LEU A 291 60.65 19.20 -17.08
N LEU A 292 60.04 19.67 -18.18
CA LEU A 292 60.71 19.75 -19.49
C LEU A 292 61.93 20.67 -19.45
N GLN A 293 61.86 21.81 -18.75
CA GLN A 293 63.00 22.70 -18.54
C GLN A 293 64.12 22.00 -17.74
N GLN A 294 63.80 21.35 -16.61
CA GLN A 294 64.79 20.58 -15.84
C GLN A 294 65.48 19.48 -16.66
N ILE A 295 64.73 18.81 -17.54
CA ILE A 295 65.27 17.80 -18.47
C ILE A 295 66.19 18.46 -19.52
N ALA A 296 65.85 19.64 -20.03
CA ALA A 296 66.70 20.40 -20.95
C ALA A 296 68.01 20.84 -20.27
N ASP A 297 67.94 21.38 -19.06
CA ASP A 297 69.09 21.83 -18.26
C ASP A 297 69.97 20.64 -17.81
N GLY A 298 69.37 19.50 -17.51
CA GLY A 298 70.06 18.23 -17.26
C GLY A 298 70.82 17.74 -18.49
N LYS A 299 70.16 17.69 -19.66
CA LYS A 299 70.79 17.31 -20.93
C LYS A 299 71.90 18.27 -21.35
N SER A 300 71.72 19.57 -21.13
CA SER A 300 72.72 20.61 -21.41
C SER A 300 73.98 20.40 -20.57
N ARG A 301 73.83 20.22 -19.25
CA ARG A 301 74.94 19.91 -18.33
C ARG A 301 75.64 18.59 -18.67
N HIS A 302 74.88 17.53 -18.96
CA HIS A 302 75.46 16.24 -19.35
C HIS A 302 76.29 16.36 -20.64
N LYS A 303 75.77 17.03 -21.68
CA LYS A 303 76.48 17.30 -22.94
C LYS A 303 77.72 18.20 -22.76
N GLN A 304 77.76 19.00 -21.69
CA GLN A 304 78.95 19.80 -21.35
C GLN A 304 80.00 18.94 -20.63
N LEU A 305 79.59 18.17 -19.61
CA LEU A 305 80.44 17.17 -18.92
C LEU A 305 81.05 16.14 -19.88
N GLU A 306 80.30 15.70 -20.90
CA GLU A 306 80.79 14.76 -21.91
C GLU A 306 81.89 15.35 -22.79
N LYS A 307 81.79 16.64 -23.16
CA LYS A 307 82.90 17.36 -23.85
C LYS A 307 84.11 17.51 -22.94
N GLU A 308 83.91 17.88 -21.67
CA GLU A 308 84.99 18.07 -20.69
C GLU A 308 85.72 16.75 -20.43
N PHE A 309 84.98 15.63 -20.33
CA PHE A 309 85.55 14.30 -20.22
C PHE A 309 86.29 13.86 -21.50
N GLN A 310 85.79 14.21 -22.69
CA GLN A 310 86.49 13.95 -23.95
C GLN A 310 87.78 14.78 -24.06
N GLN A 311 87.76 16.05 -23.67
CA GLN A 311 88.97 16.88 -23.59
C GLN A 311 89.97 16.32 -22.55
N TYR A 312 89.49 15.85 -21.41
CA TYR A 312 90.34 15.20 -20.40
C TYR A 312 90.96 13.90 -20.92
N ARG A 313 90.20 13.06 -21.65
CA ARG A 313 90.69 11.86 -22.34
C ARG A 313 91.82 12.20 -23.32
N GLU A 314 91.63 13.22 -24.14
CA GLU A 314 92.63 13.71 -25.10
C GLU A 314 93.89 14.22 -24.40
N GLN A 315 93.74 14.99 -23.31
CA GLN A 315 94.86 15.46 -22.48
C GLN A 315 95.63 14.30 -21.83
N GLN A 316 94.96 13.27 -21.30
CA GLN A 316 95.65 12.12 -20.72
C GLN A 316 96.43 11.32 -21.78
N ASN A 317 95.93 11.22 -23.01
CA ASN A 317 96.58 10.52 -24.11
C ASN A 317 97.89 11.20 -24.58
N ILE A 318 98.02 12.51 -24.35
CA ILE A 318 99.22 13.31 -24.69
C ILE A 318 100.31 13.20 -23.61
N LYS A 319 99.97 12.80 -22.39
CA LYS A 319 100.94 12.75 -21.28
C LYS A 319 102.11 11.80 -21.56
N PRO A 320 103.34 12.16 -21.14
CA PRO A 320 104.49 11.27 -21.25
C PRO A 320 104.31 10.00 -20.42
N GLU A 321 103.57 10.06 -19.30
CA GLU A 321 103.25 8.92 -18.44
C GLU A 321 102.50 7.81 -19.20
N PHE A 322 101.46 8.18 -19.97
CA PHE A 322 100.66 7.23 -20.74
C PHE A 322 101.43 6.66 -21.94
N ARG A 323 102.25 7.50 -22.58
CA ARG A 323 103.18 7.06 -23.64
C ARG A 323 104.25 6.11 -23.12
N LEU A 324 104.90 6.43 -22.01
CA LEU A 324 105.87 5.56 -21.35
C LEU A 324 105.20 4.26 -20.88
N GLN A 325 103.93 4.28 -20.48
CA GLN A 325 103.19 3.07 -20.12
C GLN A 325 102.83 2.21 -21.34
N SER A 326 102.54 2.80 -22.51
CA SER A 326 102.37 2.03 -23.75
C SER A 326 103.71 1.49 -24.28
N GLU A 327 104.78 2.29 -24.21
CA GLU A 327 106.17 1.87 -24.50
C GLU A 327 106.62 0.75 -23.54
N VAL A 328 106.32 0.82 -22.24
CA VAL A 328 106.57 -0.26 -21.26
C VAL A 328 105.72 -1.50 -21.55
N ASN A 329 104.47 -1.36 -21.99
CA ASN A 329 103.65 -2.52 -22.40
C ASN A 329 104.23 -3.20 -23.65
N VAL A 330 104.68 -2.43 -24.65
CA VAL A 330 105.38 -2.95 -25.84
C VAL A 330 106.69 -3.62 -25.46
N LEU A 331 107.52 -2.98 -24.63
CA LEU A 331 108.78 -3.54 -24.11
C LEU A 331 108.55 -4.77 -23.22
N THR A 332 107.42 -4.87 -22.53
CA THR A 332 107.03 -6.05 -21.75
C THR A 332 106.60 -7.19 -22.67
N LEU A 333 105.84 -6.91 -23.73
CA LEU A 333 105.50 -7.90 -24.76
C LEU A 333 106.75 -8.38 -25.51
N GLU A 334 107.67 -7.48 -25.87
CA GLU A 334 108.99 -7.84 -26.41
C GLU A 334 109.81 -8.65 -25.41
N LYS A 335 109.85 -8.26 -24.13
CA LYS A 335 110.56 -9.00 -23.08
C LYS A 335 109.98 -10.41 -22.94
N VAL A 336 108.67 -10.57 -22.85
CA VAL A 336 108.01 -11.88 -22.82
C VAL A 336 108.26 -12.68 -24.11
N GLY A 337 108.39 -12.02 -25.27
CA GLY A 337 108.82 -12.65 -26.51
C GLY A 337 110.28 -13.13 -26.48
N ARG A 338 111.20 -12.32 -25.91
CA ARG A 338 112.64 -12.64 -25.76
C ARG A 338 112.89 -13.68 -24.66
N GLU A 339 112.14 -13.64 -23.56
CA GLU A 339 112.16 -14.66 -22.50
C GLU A 339 111.47 -15.95 -22.97
N GLY A 340 110.38 -15.86 -23.74
CA GLY A 340 109.74 -17.02 -24.36
C GLY A 340 110.65 -17.73 -25.36
N THR A 341 111.31 -16.98 -26.25
CA THR A 341 112.29 -17.53 -27.21
C THR A 341 113.58 -17.98 -26.52
N GLY A 342 114.06 -17.25 -25.50
CA GLY A 342 115.21 -17.62 -24.68
C GLY A 342 114.97 -18.92 -23.88
N ASN A 343 113.81 -19.05 -23.24
CA ASN A 343 113.39 -20.27 -22.56
C ASN A 343 113.18 -21.42 -23.54
N LEU A 344 112.63 -21.18 -24.73
CA LEU A 344 112.51 -22.19 -25.78
C LEU A 344 113.89 -22.66 -26.31
N LEU A 345 114.85 -21.74 -26.44
CA LEU A 345 116.24 -22.04 -26.79
C LEU A 345 116.96 -22.82 -25.67
N HIS A 346 116.83 -22.38 -24.42
CA HIS A 346 117.43 -23.04 -23.26
C HIS A 346 116.82 -24.43 -23.03
N HIS A 347 115.50 -24.59 -23.19
CA HIS A 347 114.85 -25.89 -23.12
C HIS A 347 115.26 -26.80 -24.28
N ARG A 348 115.48 -26.27 -25.50
CA ARG A 348 116.02 -27.04 -26.64
C ARG A 348 117.49 -27.42 -26.47
N PHE A 349 118.33 -26.54 -25.92
CA PHE A 349 119.71 -26.88 -25.59
C PHE A 349 119.77 -27.94 -24.47
N SER A 350 118.95 -27.78 -23.43
CA SER A 350 118.85 -28.74 -22.32
C SER A 350 118.38 -30.12 -22.80
N THR A 351 117.34 -30.19 -23.65
CA THR A 351 116.92 -31.47 -24.22
C THR A 351 117.94 -32.04 -25.21
N LEU A 352 118.66 -31.23 -25.99
CA LEU A 352 119.78 -31.71 -26.81
C LEU A 352 120.91 -32.30 -25.96
N THR A 353 121.30 -31.66 -24.85
CA THR A 353 122.31 -32.22 -23.93
C THR A 353 121.82 -33.48 -23.22
N LEU A 354 120.55 -33.55 -22.81
CA LEU A 354 119.97 -34.78 -22.28
C LEU A 354 119.95 -35.89 -23.34
N ILE A 355 119.57 -35.59 -24.58
CA ILE A 355 119.54 -36.57 -25.68
C ILE A 355 120.95 -37.11 -25.96
N ILE A 356 121.97 -36.24 -25.99
CA ILE A 356 123.38 -36.66 -26.20
C ILE A 356 123.85 -37.56 -25.05
N LEU A 357 123.57 -37.19 -23.79
CA LEU A 357 123.89 -38.02 -22.62
C LEU A 357 123.14 -39.36 -22.62
N TYR A 358 121.86 -39.35 -22.99
CA TYR A 358 121.03 -40.56 -23.07
C TYR A 358 121.50 -41.49 -24.18
N HIS A 359 121.94 -40.94 -25.33
CA HIS A 359 122.50 -41.74 -26.42
C HIS A 359 123.85 -42.37 -26.04
N TYR A 360 124.73 -41.62 -25.36
CA TYR A 360 125.98 -42.15 -24.82
C TYR A 360 125.72 -43.26 -23.78
N CYS A 361 124.70 -43.11 -22.93
CA CYS A 361 124.34 -44.12 -21.93
C CYS A 361 123.70 -45.38 -22.56
N CYS A 362 122.76 -45.24 -23.50
CA CYS A 362 122.11 -46.38 -24.15
C CYS A 362 123.06 -47.17 -25.06
N CYS A 363 123.99 -46.52 -25.76
CA CYS A 363 124.95 -47.20 -26.63
C CYS A 363 125.94 -48.12 -25.88
N SER A 364 126.01 -48.04 -24.54
CA SER A 364 126.89 -48.89 -23.73
C SER A 364 126.21 -50.13 -23.12
N SER A 365 124.89 -50.32 -23.23
CA SER A 365 124.19 -51.35 -22.42
C SER A 365 122.92 -51.98 -23.03
N THR A 366 122.84 -52.20 -24.36
CA THR A 366 121.78 -53.07 -24.93
C THR A 366 122.20 -53.92 -26.13
N LEU A 367 123.45 -54.43 -26.17
CA LEU A 367 123.91 -55.32 -27.25
C LEU A 367 123.42 -56.78 -27.10
N HIS A 368 122.12 -57.01 -26.94
CA HIS A 368 121.54 -58.35 -27.14
C HIS A 368 120.02 -58.35 -27.39
N LYS A 369 119.61 -59.11 -28.42
CA LYS A 369 118.25 -59.66 -28.63
C LYS A 369 117.07 -58.66 -28.70
N ILE A 370 116.95 -57.93 -29.82
CA ILE A 370 115.64 -57.42 -30.30
C ILE A 370 115.48 -57.80 -31.77
N THR A 371 114.30 -58.32 -32.14
CA THR A 371 113.94 -58.75 -33.50
C THR A 371 113.13 -57.70 -34.24
N VAL A 372 113.14 -57.77 -35.57
CA VAL A 372 112.63 -56.74 -36.51
C VAL A 372 111.20 -56.26 -36.21
N SER A 373 110.32 -57.14 -35.72
CA SER A 373 108.91 -56.84 -35.40
C SER A 373 108.73 -55.68 -34.42
N HIS A 374 109.66 -55.47 -33.48
CA HIS A 374 109.55 -54.37 -32.50
C HIS A 374 109.81 -52.99 -33.10
N LEU A 375 110.61 -52.90 -34.18
CA LEU A 375 110.92 -51.64 -34.85
C LEU A 375 109.67 -51.08 -35.58
N ILE A 376 108.88 -51.97 -36.17
CA ILE A 376 107.64 -51.62 -36.88
C ILE A 376 106.59 -51.07 -35.90
N LEU A 377 106.44 -51.69 -34.72
CA LEU A 377 105.47 -51.25 -33.71
C LEU A 377 105.83 -49.86 -33.15
N ALA A 378 107.12 -49.57 -32.96
CA ALA A 378 107.58 -48.25 -32.53
C ALA A 378 107.26 -47.14 -33.55
N VAL A 379 107.46 -47.40 -34.86
CA VAL A 379 107.11 -46.44 -35.92
C VAL A 379 105.60 -46.16 -35.98
N ILE A 380 104.77 -47.19 -35.80
CA ILE A 380 103.30 -47.05 -35.75
C ILE A 380 102.86 -46.20 -34.57
N ILE A 381 103.43 -46.42 -33.37
CA ILE A 381 103.10 -45.63 -32.16
C ILE A 381 103.48 -44.16 -32.34
N CYS A 382 104.65 -43.87 -32.92
CA CYS A 382 105.07 -42.50 -33.22
C CYS A 382 104.11 -41.79 -34.20
N LEU A 383 103.62 -42.48 -35.25
CA LEU A 383 102.65 -41.93 -36.20
C LEU A 383 101.30 -41.61 -35.53
N ILE A 384 100.80 -42.48 -34.65
CA ILE A 384 99.54 -42.26 -33.92
C ILE A 384 99.63 -41.03 -33.01
N ILE A 385 100.76 -40.84 -32.31
CA ILE A 385 100.98 -39.68 -31.45
C ILE A 385 101.02 -38.38 -32.29
N PHE A 386 101.69 -38.39 -33.44
CA PHE A 386 101.76 -37.22 -34.34
C PHE A 386 100.38 -36.82 -34.89
N LEU A 387 99.57 -37.81 -35.29
CA LEU A 387 98.20 -37.58 -35.78
C LEU A 387 97.26 -37.05 -34.68
N SER A 388 97.37 -37.58 -33.46
CA SER A 388 96.55 -37.13 -32.31
C SER A 388 96.82 -35.65 -31.97
N SER A 389 98.07 -35.20 -32.06
CA SER A 389 98.44 -33.79 -31.83
C SER A 389 97.86 -32.83 -32.86
N ALA A 390 97.71 -33.24 -34.13
CA ALA A 390 97.16 -32.38 -35.18
C ALA A 390 95.66 -32.08 -35.02
N ILE A 391 94.89 -33.05 -34.49
CA ILE A 391 93.42 -32.97 -34.42
C ILE A 391 92.93 -31.97 -33.35
N ARG A 392 93.71 -31.73 -32.28
CA ARG A 392 93.32 -30.82 -31.19
C ARG A 392 93.37 -29.32 -31.52
N MET A 393 93.89 -28.92 -32.69
CA MET A 393 94.02 -27.51 -33.08
C MET A 393 92.81 -26.93 -33.83
N PHE A 394 91.77 -27.73 -34.13
CA PHE A 394 90.73 -27.33 -35.11
C PHE A 394 89.28 -27.19 -34.60
N TYR A 395 89.01 -27.35 -33.30
CA TYR A 395 87.66 -27.19 -32.74
C TYR A 395 87.66 -26.49 -31.37
N ILE A 396 87.13 -25.27 -31.32
CA ILE A 396 86.18 -24.74 -30.29
C ILE A 396 85.70 -23.34 -30.73
N LEU A 397 84.41 -23.28 -31.10
CA LEU A 397 83.48 -22.16 -31.36
C LEU A 397 82.22 -22.85 -31.98
N PRO A 398 80.97 -22.30 -31.96
CA PRO A 398 80.61 -20.89 -31.79
C PRO A 398 79.30 -20.54 -30.99
N ARG A 399 78.99 -19.22 -30.92
CA ARG A 399 77.66 -18.55 -31.04
C ARG A 399 76.53 -18.64 -29.96
N TYR A 400 76.31 -17.48 -29.32
CA TYR A 400 75.15 -16.53 -29.46
C TYR A 400 73.72 -16.78 -28.92
N SER A 401 73.09 -15.65 -28.53
CA SER A 401 71.65 -15.37 -28.21
C SER A 401 71.08 -15.93 -26.88
N GLY A 402 70.11 -15.27 -26.20
CA GLY A 402 69.55 -13.91 -26.38
C GLY A 402 68.15 -13.71 -25.73
N GLY A 403 67.93 -12.59 -25.01
CA GLY A 403 66.67 -12.25 -24.27
C GLY A 403 66.71 -12.76 -22.81
N ALA A 404 66.40 -12.00 -21.74
CA ALA A 404 65.28 -11.08 -21.43
C ALA A 404 63.93 -11.80 -21.19
N GLY A 405 63.15 -11.50 -20.15
CA GLY A 405 63.37 -10.56 -19.03
C GLY A 405 62.03 -10.17 -18.36
N GLU A 406 61.99 -10.23 -17.02
CA GLU A 406 60.89 -9.97 -16.07
C GLU A 406 60.25 -8.53 -16.16
N GLU A 407 59.14 -8.14 -15.50
CA GLU A 407 58.41 -8.67 -14.32
C GLU A 407 56.96 -8.11 -14.14
N ALA A 408 56.17 -8.72 -13.23
CA ALA A 408 55.15 -8.15 -12.30
C ALA A 408 53.83 -7.40 -12.73
N GLY A 409 52.82 -7.46 -11.83
CA GLY A 409 51.60 -6.61 -11.76
C GLY A 409 50.30 -7.24 -12.34
N VAL A 410 49.33 -7.85 -11.63
CA VAL A 410 48.63 -7.67 -10.31
C VAL A 410 47.36 -6.78 -10.38
N HIS A 411 46.30 -7.25 -9.69
CA HIS A 411 44.97 -6.65 -9.43
C HIS A 411 43.87 -6.66 -10.51
N HIS A 412 42.80 -7.44 -10.26
CA HIS A 412 41.40 -7.03 -10.50
C HIS A 412 40.46 -7.68 -9.46
N GLN A 413 39.24 -7.16 -9.30
CA GLN A 413 38.38 -7.42 -8.14
C GLN A 413 37.00 -8.03 -8.50
N VAL A 414 36.63 -9.08 -7.73
CA VAL A 414 35.30 -9.57 -7.25
C VAL A 414 34.09 -8.63 -7.53
N GLN A 415 32.85 -9.03 -7.88
CA GLN A 415 31.94 -10.16 -7.53
C GLN A 415 30.96 -10.44 -8.74
N ALA A 416 29.88 -11.26 -8.79
CA ALA A 416 29.15 -12.19 -7.90
C ALA A 416 28.28 -13.17 -8.75
N ALA A 417 27.95 -14.40 -8.29
CA ALA A 417 26.78 -15.18 -8.78
C ALA A 417 26.33 -16.36 -7.86
N LEU A 418 25.00 -16.45 -7.64
CA LEU A 418 24.12 -17.64 -7.40
C LEU A 418 24.38 -18.69 -6.26
N GLN A 419 23.41 -18.75 -5.31
CA GLN A 419 22.59 -19.91 -4.78
C GLN A 419 23.28 -21.25 -4.33
N THR A 420 22.74 -22.17 -3.49
CA THR A 420 21.38 -22.45 -2.95
C THR A 420 21.41 -23.33 -1.66
N ALA A 421 20.45 -23.19 -0.73
CA ALA A 421 19.91 -24.20 0.23
C ALA A 421 18.73 -23.54 1.01
N VAL A 422 17.52 -24.07 1.30
CA VAL A 422 16.93 -25.41 1.61
C VAL A 422 16.90 -25.74 3.13
N GLY A 423 15.69 -25.82 3.70
CA GLY A 423 15.34 -26.17 5.10
C GLY A 423 13.81 -26.18 5.31
N THR A 424 13.25 -26.90 6.31
CA THR A 424 11.85 -27.39 6.26
C THR A 424 11.05 -27.47 7.59
N CYS A 425 9.76 -27.10 7.54
CA CYS A 425 8.59 -27.66 8.29
C CYS A 425 8.50 -27.51 9.84
N PRO A 426 7.34 -27.79 10.51
CA PRO A 426 5.93 -27.96 10.07
C PRO A 426 4.87 -27.15 10.92
N GLU A 427 3.60 -27.58 10.86
CA GLU A 427 2.41 -27.25 11.72
C GLU A 427 1.68 -25.90 11.52
N GLY A 428 0.33 -25.80 11.64
CA GLY A 428 -0.68 -26.87 11.74
C GLY A 428 -1.97 -26.52 12.51
N ALA A 429 -3.04 -26.04 11.84
CA ALA A 429 -4.40 -25.93 12.42
C ALA A 429 -5.50 -25.89 11.33
N GLY A 430 -6.71 -26.37 11.64
CA GLY A 430 -7.86 -26.44 10.72
C GLY A 430 -8.98 -25.41 11.01
N PRO A 431 -9.97 -25.26 10.10
CA PRO A 431 -11.04 -24.27 10.22
C PRO A 431 -12.18 -24.72 11.14
N VAL A 432 -12.88 -23.76 11.74
CA VAL A 432 -13.94 -23.96 12.75
C VAL A 432 -15.31 -23.52 12.20
N GLN A 433 -16.43 -23.97 12.79
CA GLN A 433 -17.75 -23.38 12.57
C GLN A 433 -18.47 -23.00 13.89
N THR A 434 -19.34 -21.99 13.88
CA THR A 434 -20.10 -21.50 15.06
C THR A 434 -21.56 -21.18 14.75
N GLY A 435 -22.46 -21.49 15.68
CA GLY A 435 -23.88 -21.15 15.60
C GLY A 435 -24.29 -19.85 16.31
N THR A 436 -25.52 -19.42 15.97
CA THR A 436 -26.58 -18.80 16.78
C THR A 436 -26.21 -18.05 18.07
N LEU A 437 -26.66 -16.78 18.15
CA LEU A 437 -26.81 -16.02 19.40
C LEU A 437 -28.31 -15.87 19.70
N HIS A 438 -28.72 -16.06 20.96
CA HIS A 438 -30.09 -15.85 21.40
C HIS A 438 -30.30 -14.37 21.74
N LEU A 439 -31.31 -13.73 21.14
CA LEU A 439 -31.86 -12.46 21.61
C LEU A 439 -33.19 -12.73 22.34
N SER A 440 -33.38 -12.10 23.50
CA SER A 440 -34.63 -12.18 24.25
C SER A 440 -35.72 -11.34 23.57
N HIS A 441 -36.92 -11.92 23.46
CA HIS A 441 -38.07 -11.30 22.79
C HIS A 441 -38.80 -10.32 23.74
N ASP A 442 -38.13 -9.24 24.15
CA ASP A 442 -38.82 -8.14 24.84
C ASP A 442 -39.77 -7.42 23.88
N SER A 443 -41.06 -7.66 24.12
CA SER A 443 -42.13 -7.31 23.19
C SER A 443 -42.46 -5.83 23.28
N CYS A 444 -41.89 -5.03 22.38
CA CYS A 444 -42.04 -3.58 22.36
C CYS A 444 -43.48 -3.16 21.95
N LEU A 445 -44.38 -3.13 22.94
CA LEU A 445 -45.80 -2.81 22.81
C LEU A 445 -46.03 -1.34 22.38
N CYS A 446 -45.96 -1.09 21.07
CA CYS A 446 -46.26 0.20 20.45
C CYS A 446 -47.77 0.54 20.43
N TYR A 447 -48.42 0.54 21.60
CA TYR A 447 -49.79 1.03 21.75
C TYR A 447 -49.86 2.55 21.48
N ASN A 448 -50.86 2.98 20.71
CA ASN A 448 -51.33 4.37 20.54
C ASN A 448 -50.43 5.45 19.88
N LYS A 449 -49.37 5.13 19.12
CA LYS A 449 -48.67 6.12 18.25
C LYS A 449 -48.38 5.64 16.82
N LYS A 450 -49.43 5.31 16.06
CA LYS A 450 -49.38 4.72 14.69
C LYS A 450 -48.75 5.59 13.57
N THR A 451 -48.18 6.77 13.85
CA THR A 451 -47.63 7.69 12.83
C THR A 451 -46.20 8.19 13.08
N SER A 452 -45.53 7.80 14.19
CA SER A 452 -44.21 8.33 14.55
C SER A 452 -43.07 7.31 14.54
N CYS A 453 -43.37 6.01 14.42
CA CYS A 453 -42.35 4.97 14.28
C CYS A 453 -41.73 4.99 12.88
N ARG A 454 -40.41 4.83 12.81
CA ARG A 454 -39.65 4.64 11.58
C ARG A 454 -39.04 3.26 11.52
N PHE A 455 -38.98 2.71 10.32
CA PHE A 455 -38.31 1.45 10.04
C PHE A 455 -36.83 1.72 9.81
N MET A 456 -35.98 0.97 10.50
CA MET A 456 -34.55 1.24 10.63
C MET A 456 -33.77 -0.06 10.52
N ARG A 457 -32.62 0.01 9.85
CA ARG A 457 -31.65 -1.08 9.79
C ARG A 457 -30.32 -0.64 10.38
N VAL A 458 -29.78 -1.41 11.31
CA VAL A 458 -28.40 -1.27 11.79
C VAL A 458 -27.58 -2.42 11.23
N LYS A 459 -26.48 -2.09 10.53
CA LYS A 459 -25.49 -3.06 10.05
C LYS A 459 -24.20 -2.86 10.83
N VAL A 460 -23.52 -3.95 11.19
CA VAL A 460 -22.17 -3.91 11.77
C VAL A 460 -21.31 -4.94 11.04
N ILE A 461 -20.09 -4.54 10.71
CA ILE A 461 -19.06 -5.36 10.08
C ILE A 461 -17.81 -5.25 10.94
N CYS A 462 -17.43 -6.34 11.62
CA CYS A 462 -16.13 -6.43 12.27
C CYS A 462 -15.08 -6.81 11.20
N GLY A 463 -14.40 -5.82 10.63
CA GLY A 463 -13.50 -6.03 9.48
C GLY A 463 -12.30 -6.91 9.84
N TYR A 464 -11.50 -6.44 10.79
CA TYR A 464 -10.22 -7.06 11.13
C TYR A 464 -9.94 -6.99 12.63
N ALA A 465 -9.14 -7.95 13.12
CA ALA A 465 -8.48 -7.87 14.42
C ALA A 465 -6.96 -7.86 14.27
N VAL A 466 -6.26 -7.12 15.14
CA VAL A 466 -4.79 -7.11 15.27
C VAL A 466 -4.42 -7.47 16.71
N SER A 467 -3.69 -8.56 16.93
CA SER A 467 -3.24 -8.94 18.28
C SER A 467 -1.96 -8.21 18.68
N TYR A 468 -1.98 -7.59 19.86
CA TYR A 468 -0.83 -6.91 20.46
C TYR A 468 -0.31 -7.72 21.65
N SER A 469 1.02 -7.83 21.76
CA SER A 469 1.64 -8.38 22.95
C SER A 469 1.87 -7.27 23.97
N THR A 470 1.29 -7.40 25.16
CA THR A 470 1.97 -6.98 26.38
C THR A 470 3.19 -7.88 26.63
N ALA A 471 4.13 -7.38 27.45
CA ALA A 471 5.35 -8.09 27.84
C ALA A 471 5.13 -8.87 29.15
#